data_AF-X1EG73-F1
#
_entry.id   AF-X1EG73-F1
#
_cell.length_a   1.000
_cell.length_b   1.000
_cell.length_c   1.000
_cell.angle_alpha   90.00
_cell.angle_beta   90.00
_cell.angle_gamma   90.00
#
_symmetry.space_group_name_H-M   'P 1'
#
loop_
_entity.id
_entity.type
_entity.pdbx_description
1 polymer ?
#
loop_
_entity_poly.entity_id
_entity_poly.type
_entity_poly.pdbx_seq_one_letter_code
_entity_poly.pdbx_strand_id
1 'polypeptide(L)'
;MKKVKELYKKLINNCGLNNKSVRDSWLEKTLSEIPAGFKILDAGAGELQYKKFCHHLNYVSQDFGQYDGLGNDIGLQTKTWDNRKVDIVSDITDVPVQDDS
;
A
#
# COMPACT_ATOMS: atom_id res chain seq x y z
N MET A 1 39.35 -16.79 -10.62
CA MET A 1 38.82 -15.75 -9.70
C MET A 1 37.91 -14.70 -10.35
N LYS A 2 38.29 -14.02 -11.45
CA LYS A 2 37.41 -13.01 -12.11
C LYS A 2 36.05 -13.56 -12.57
N LYS A 3 36.02 -14.72 -13.24
CA LYS A 3 34.77 -15.37 -13.68
C LYS A 3 33.82 -15.74 -12.53
N VAL A 4 34.36 -16.12 -11.37
CA VAL A 4 33.56 -16.44 -10.18
C VAL A 4 32.93 -15.17 -9.59
N LYS A 5 33.67 -14.05 -9.51
CA LYS A 5 33.12 -12.75 -9.08
C LYS A 5 32.05 -12.21 -10.04
N GLU A 6 32.24 -12.37 -11.34
CA GLU A 6 31.24 -12.01 -12.37
C GLU A 6 29.95 -12.83 -12.24
N LEU A 7 30.08 -14.14 -12.02
CA LEU A 7 28.94 -15.03 -11.78
C LEU A 7 28.22 -14.68 -10.47
N TYR A 8 28.97 -14.39 -9.40
CA TYR A 8 28.43 -13.96 -8.11
C TYR A 8 27.66 -12.64 -8.23
N LYS A 9 28.21 -11.65 -8.95
CA LYS A 9 27.50 -10.40 -9.27
C LYS A 9 26.22 -10.65 -10.04
N LYS A 10 26.23 -11.52 -11.07
CA LYS A 10 25.03 -11.90 -11.83
C LYS A 10 23.96 -12.57 -10.96
N LEU A 11 24.36 -13.44 -10.03
CA LEU A 11 23.45 -14.18 -9.16
C LEU A 11 22.85 -13.29 -8.04
N ILE A 12 23.59 -12.29 -7.56
CA ILE A 12 23.13 -11.40 -6.47
C ILE A 12 22.44 -10.15 -7.01
N ASN A 13 22.60 -9.83 -8.30
CA ASN A 13 22.19 -8.54 -8.87
C ASN A 13 20.71 -8.19 -8.67
N ASN A 14 19.85 -9.16 -8.37
CA ASN A 14 18.40 -8.97 -8.25
C ASN A 14 17.82 -9.42 -6.89
N CYS A 15 18.66 -9.77 -5.91
CA CYS A 15 18.17 -10.17 -4.59
C CYS A 15 17.61 -8.95 -3.84
N GLY A 16 16.33 -9.00 -3.44
CA GLY A 16 15.67 -7.94 -2.66
C GLY A 16 15.22 -6.70 -3.44
N LEU A 17 15.45 -6.64 -4.75
CA LEU A 17 15.10 -5.48 -5.59
C LEU A 17 13.68 -5.53 -6.19
N ASN A 18 12.98 -6.66 -6.03
CA ASN A 18 11.67 -6.91 -6.62
C ASN A 18 10.53 -6.90 -5.58
N ASN A 19 10.78 -6.45 -4.35
CA ASN A 19 9.79 -6.47 -3.28
C ASN A 19 8.49 -5.73 -3.65
N LYS A 20 8.61 -4.56 -4.30
CA LYS A 20 7.46 -3.75 -4.71
C LYS A 20 6.67 -4.44 -5.81
N SER A 21 7.33 -4.88 -6.89
CA SER A 21 6.61 -5.51 -8.01
C SER A 21 5.95 -6.82 -7.59
N VAL A 22 6.62 -7.64 -6.78
CA VAL A 22 6.05 -8.88 -6.24
C VAL A 22 4.84 -8.58 -5.34
N ARG A 23 4.94 -7.58 -4.46
CA ARG A 23 3.81 -7.16 -3.61
C ARG A 23 2.64 -6.63 -4.42
N ASP A 24 2.90 -5.76 -5.40
CA ASP A 24 1.87 -5.16 -6.24
C ASP A 24 1.13 -6.26 -7.05
N SER A 25 1.86 -7.21 -7.65
CA SER A 25 1.24 -8.33 -8.38
C SER A 25 0.46 -9.28 -7.46
N TRP A 26 0.94 -9.52 -6.24
CA TRP A 26 0.22 -10.31 -5.26
C TRP A 26 -1.08 -9.62 -4.83
N LEU A 27 -1.03 -8.32 -4.52
CA LEU A 27 -2.20 -7.52 -4.15
C LEU A 27 -3.25 -7.50 -5.25
N GLU A 28 -2.85 -7.22 -6.50
CA GLU A 28 -3.76 -7.23 -7.65
C GLU A 28 -4.48 -8.57 -7.78
N LYS A 29 -3.73 -9.68 -7.72
CA LYS A 29 -4.30 -11.03 -7.78
C LYS A 29 -5.27 -11.28 -6.62
N THR A 30 -4.83 -11.04 -5.38
CA THR A 30 -5.64 -11.33 -4.18
C THR A 30 -6.92 -10.50 -4.14
N LEU A 31 -6.85 -9.21 -4.49
CA LEU A 31 -8.03 -8.34 -4.52
C LEU A 31 -9.01 -8.74 -5.64
N SER A 32 -8.49 -9.22 -6.78
CA SER A 32 -9.34 -9.70 -7.90
C SER A 32 -10.14 -10.96 -7.55
N GLU A 33 -9.72 -11.73 -6.54
CA GLU A 33 -10.41 -12.95 -6.09
C GLU A 33 -11.64 -12.63 -5.22
N ILE A 34 -11.76 -11.39 -4.71
CA ILE A 34 -12.92 -10.95 -3.95
C ILE A 34 -14.11 -10.76 -4.92
N PRO A 35 -15.30 -11.34 -4.64
CA PRO A 35 -16.44 -11.18 -5.53
C PRO A 35 -16.86 -9.72 -5.70
N ALA A 36 -17.29 -9.37 -6.93
CA ALA A 36 -17.74 -8.02 -7.24
C ALA A 36 -18.92 -7.59 -6.35
N GLY A 37 -18.95 -6.31 -5.99
CA GLY A 37 -19.98 -5.71 -5.12
C GLY A 37 -19.76 -5.95 -3.62
N PHE A 38 -18.73 -6.71 -3.23
CA PHE A 38 -18.36 -6.83 -1.81
C PHE A 38 -17.79 -5.51 -1.31
N LYS A 39 -18.02 -5.24 -0.02
CA LYS A 39 -17.48 -4.08 0.68
C LYS A 39 -16.06 -4.39 1.18
N ILE A 40 -15.16 -3.41 1.08
CA ILE A 40 -13.81 -3.49 1.63
C ILE A 40 -13.46 -2.18 2.32
N LEU A 41 -12.85 -2.27 3.50
CA LEU A 41 -12.21 -1.16 4.19
C LEU A 41 -10.69 -1.25 3.97
N ASP A 42 -10.13 -0.26 3.29
CA ASP A 42 -8.68 -0.08 3.18
C ASP A 42 -8.22 0.85 4.31
N ALA A 43 -7.72 0.24 5.39
CA ALA A 43 -7.30 0.97 6.58
C ALA A 43 -5.82 1.34 6.51
N GLY A 44 -5.49 2.61 6.74
CA GLY A 44 -4.16 3.16 6.46
C GLY A 44 -3.92 3.34 4.95
N ALA A 45 -4.95 3.76 4.21
CA ALA A 45 -4.93 3.81 2.74
C ALA A 45 -3.94 4.85 2.18
N GLY A 46 -3.52 5.84 2.98
CA GLY A 46 -2.61 6.91 2.55
C GLY A 46 -3.06 7.60 1.27
N GLU A 47 -2.20 7.59 0.25
CA GLU A 47 -2.47 8.17 -1.08
C GLU A 47 -3.33 7.28 -2.00
N LEU A 48 -3.95 6.23 -1.47
CA LEU A 48 -4.84 5.31 -2.20
C LEU A 48 -4.13 4.51 -3.31
N GLN A 49 -2.85 4.18 -3.12
CA GLN A 49 -2.00 3.60 -4.16
C GLN A 49 -2.55 2.29 -4.78
N TYR A 50 -3.34 1.54 -4.00
CA TYR A 50 -3.90 0.24 -4.38
C TYR A 50 -5.39 0.29 -4.75
N LYS A 51 -6.07 1.43 -4.60
CA LYS A 51 -7.50 1.61 -4.96
C LYS A 51 -7.81 1.20 -6.39
N LYS A 52 -6.85 1.35 -7.31
CA LYS A 52 -6.95 0.94 -8.73
C LYS A 52 -7.28 -0.54 -8.92
N PHE A 53 -6.97 -1.41 -7.96
CA PHE A 53 -7.25 -2.85 -8.03
C PHE A 53 -8.63 -3.23 -7.48
N CYS A 54 -9.36 -2.27 -6.90
CA CYS A 54 -10.64 -2.51 -6.20
C CYS A 54 -11.84 -1.95 -6.98
N HIS A 55 -11.75 -1.76 -8.30
CA HIS A 55 -12.82 -1.14 -9.09
C HIS A 55 -14.12 -1.97 -9.10
N HIS A 56 -14.04 -3.26 -8.80
CA HIS A 56 -15.17 -4.18 -8.68
C HIS A 56 -15.77 -4.23 -7.27
N LEU A 57 -15.17 -3.54 -6.30
CA LEU A 57 -15.56 -3.56 -4.89
C LEU A 57 -16.22 -2.24 -4.48
N ASN A 58 -17.08 -2.31 -3.46
CA ASN A 58 -17.56 -1.16 -2.72
C ASN A 58 -16.44 -0.71 -1.75
N TYR A 59 -15.45 -0.04 -2.31
CA TYR A 59 -14.24 0.37 -1.62
C TYR A 59 -14.46 1.61 -0.75
N VAL A 60 -14.07 1.51 0.52
CA VAL A 60 -14.00 2.63 1.47
C VAL A 60 -12.58 2.74 1.98
N SER A 61 -11.99 3.93 1.89
CA SER A 61 -10.67 4.22 2.45
C SER A 61 -10.77 4.87 3.83
N GLN A 62 -9.87 4.47 4.71
CA GLN A 62 -9.65 5.09 6.01
C GLN A 62 -8.17 5.38 6.21
N ASP A 63 -7.87 6.52 6.83
CA ASP A 63 -6.52 6.86 7.30
C ASP A 63 -6.61 7.78 8.51
N PHE A 64 -5.56 7.84 9.32
CA PHE A 64 -5.48 8.81 10.42
C PHE A 64 -5.29 10.24 9.89
N GLY A 65 -4.66 10.38 8.72
CA GLY A 65 -4.63 11.62 7.96
C GLY A 65 -3.67 12.70 8.49
N GLN A 66 -2.96 12.46 9.60
CA GLN A 66 -2.11 13.47 10.24
C GLN A 66 -0.67 13.54 9.71
N TYR A 67 -0.24 12.55 8.92
CA TYR A 67 1.10 12.58 8.32
C TYR A 67 1.11 13.43 7.05
N ASP A 68 1.97 14.46 7.03
CA ASP A 68 2.09 15.45 5.95
C ASP A 68 3.25 15.17 4.97
N GLY A 69 4.06 14.15 5.25
CA GLY A 69 5.24 13.79 4.45
C GLY A 69 6.56 14.38 4.95
N LEU A 70 6.56 15.27 5.95
CA LEU A 70 7.78 15.88 6.51
C LEU A 70 8.38 15.01 7.61
N GLY A 71 7.54 14.54 8.54
CA GLY A 71 7.98 13.78 9.70
C GLY A 71 8.94 14.58 10.58
N ASN A 72 9.94 13.91 11.16
CA ASN A 72 10.93 14.49 12.08
C ASN A 72 12.37 14.44 11.52
N ASP A 73 12.51 14.37 10.20
CA ASP A 73 13.79 14.18 9.48
C ASP A 73 14.54 12.87 9.78
N ILE A 74 13.91 11.93 10.50
CA ILE A 74 14.45 10.59 10.76
C ILE A 74 13.73 9.58 9.86
N GLY A 75 14.49 8.76 9.13
CA GLY A 75 13.95 7.73 8.24
C GLY A 75 13.66 8.21 6.82
N LEU A 76 12.80 7.47 6.11
CA LEU A 76 12.42 7.80 4.73
C LEU A 76 11.20 8.72 4.74
N GLN A 77 11.39 9.98 4.34
CA GLN A 77 10.34 11.01 4.25
C GLN A 77 10.08 11.35 2.77
N THR A 78 8.82 11.46 2.37
CA THR A 78 8.43 11.70 0.97
C THR A 78 8.31 13.19 0.63
N LYS A 79 8.45 14.08 1.63
CA LYS A 79 8.25 15.55 1.58
C LYS A 79 6.81 16.00 1.36
N THR A 80 6.04 15.23 0.61
CA THR A 80 4.62 15.46 0.36
C THR A 80 3.86 14.15 0.52
N TRP A 81 2.67 14.23 1.12
CA TRP A 81 1.75 13.10 1.28
C TRP A 81 0.31 13.58 1.03
N ASP A 82 -0.32 13.16 -0.07
CA ASP A 82 -1.67 13.60 -0.43
C ASP A 82 -2.75 12.58 -0.07
N ASN A 83 -3.36 12.77 1.10
CA ASN A 83 -4.46 11.94 1.61
C ASN A 83 -5.85 12.59 1.45
N ARG A 84 -5.99 13.69 0.69
CA ARG A 84 -7.25 14.46 0.60
C ARG A 84 -8.42 13.68 0.01
N LYS A 85 -8.15 12.52 -0.60
CA LYS A 85 -9.15 11.64 -1.23
C LYS A 85 -9.58 10.48 -0.33
N VAL A 86 -9.04 10.39 0.89
CA VAL A 86 -9.46 9.40 1.87
C VAL A 86 -10.91 9.66 2.26
N ASP A 87 -11.72 8.60 2.32
CA ASP A 87 -13.16 8.70 2.58
C ASP A 87 -13.43 8.97 4.08
N ILE A 88 -12.66 8.34 4.97
CA ILE A 88 -12.80 8.44 6.42
C ILE A 88 -11.47 8.85 7.07
N VAL A 89 -11.44 10.02 7.71
CA VAL A 89 -10.30 10.45 8.53
C VAL A 89 -10.64 10.23 10.00
N SER A 90 -9.98 9.27 10.64
CA SER A 90 -10.24 8.86 12.04
C SER A 90 -9.09 8.06 12.64
N ASP A 91 -9.05 7.93 13.97
CA ASP A 91 -8.27 6.87 14.60
C ASP A 91 -8.86 5.50 14.21
N ILE A 92 -8.02 4.50 13.93
CA ILE A 92 -8.48 3.17 13.50
C ILE A 92 -9.29 2.43 14.58
N THR A 93 -9.17 2.86 15.84
CA THR A 93 -9.95 2.33 16.97
C THR A 93 -11.29 3.05 17.18
N ASP A 94 -11.52 4.16 16.47
CA ASP A 94 -12.72 5.01 16.58
C ASP A 94 -13.25 5.37 15.18
N VAL A 95 -13.34 4.36 14.31
CA VAL A 95 -13.87 4.53 12.94
C VAL A 95 -15.37 4.84 13.06
N PRO A 96 -15.87 5.95 12.50
CA PRO A 96 -17.25 6.40 12.68
C PRO A 96 -18.24 5.65 11.76
N VAL A 97 -18.25 4.32 11.85
CA VAL A 97 -19.16 3.43 11.13
C VAL A 97 -19.90 2.53 12.11
N GLN A 98 -21.00 1.93 11.66
CA GLN A 98 -21.72 0.95 12.47
C GLN A 98 -20.91 -0.36 12.53
N ASP A 99 -21.02 -1.07 13.66
CA ASP A 99 -20.51 -2.43 13.78
C ASP A 99 -21.16 -3.33 12.71
N ASP A 100 -20.39 -4.28 12.20
CA ASP A 100 -20.79 -5.24 11.15
C ASP A 100 -21.31 -4.61 9.83
N SER A 101 -20.87 -3.38 9.51
CA SER A 101 -21.31 -2.63 8.33
C SER A 101 -20.54 -2.87 7.04
#